data_AF-A0A8J5VW65-F1
#
_entry.id   AF-A0A8J5VW65-F1
#
_cell.length_a   1.000
_cell.length_b   1.000
_cell.length_c   1.000
_cell.angle_alpha   90.00
_cell.angle_beta   90.00
_cell.angle_gamma   90.00
#
_symmetry.space_group_name_H-M   'P 1'
#
loop_
_entity.id
_entity.type
_entity.pdbx_description
1 polymer ?
#
loop_
_entity_poly.entity_id
_entity_poly.type
_entity_poly.pdbx_seq_one_letter_code
_entity_poly.pdbx_strand_id
1 'polypeptide(L)'
;MAAALAPGVSRKLKKVLETRTDNPDLLASLGALSTFYEQNTPQARRNLKSSVEQRGLTINRHFLDASLPAHKALDRVEGEVHALNDSWKKIEEALGSCSASTGDIISTTERLQQELEVITQHQEIVSCFLRDYQLSNEEIYALRSEEIDEKFFKALLHVQEIHSNCKVLLRTHHQRAGLELMDMMSVYQEGSYERLCRWVQVECKRLGDTDNPEVSELLKKAVQCLKERPVLFKYCAEEVANMRHHALFRRFISALTRGGPGGLPRPIEVHAHDPLRYVGDMLGWLHQALASERELIVALLDPDAMTDSGPPTTHRHSVQEGDSSKGEHDITFVLDRIFEGACRPFKVRVEQVLQSQPSLIVSYKLSNTLEFYGYTISDLLGGDTALCNTIWSLRDATQQTFFNILKSRGEKLLRYPPLVAVDLSPPPAVREGISLLLELISTYNSMMVSASGKRLNFDSVISAILDPIIQVSLVYLTCLVVCTDI
;
A
#
# COMPACT_ATOMS: atom_id res chain seq x y z
N MET A 1 102.85 -10.33 -130.60
CA MET A 1 102.81 -8.88 -130.89
C MET A 1 101.90 -8.20 -129.87
N ALA A 2 102.47 -7.43 -128.93
CA ALA A 2 101.90 -6.30 -128.18
C ALA A 2 102.72 -6.10 -126.88
N ALA A 3 103.07 -4.85 -126.60
CA ALA A 3 104.12 -4.42 -125.67
C ALA A 3 103.78 -4.51 -124.18
N ALA A 4 104.81 -4.68 -123.34
CA ALA A 4 104.74 -4.73 -121.88
C ALA A 4 104.47 -3.34 -121.26
N LEU A 5 103.36 -3.22 -120.51
CA LEU A 5 103.11 -2.07 -119.62
C LEU A 5 103.60 -2.35 -118.19
N ALA A 6 104.24 -1.37 -117.57
CA ALA A 6 104.83 -1.47 -116.24
C ALA A 6 103.81 -1.87 -115.15
N PRO A 7 104.17 -2.79 -114.23
CA PRO A 7 103.24 -3.43 -113.30
C PRO A 7 102.50 -2.47 -112.34
N GLY A 8 103.06 -1.28 -112.06
CA GLY A 8 102.42 -0.27 -111.22
C GLY A 8 101.19 0.40 -111.84
N VAL A 9 101.17 0.58 -113.17
CA VAL A 9 100.05 1.20 -113.88
C VAL A 9 98.93 0.19 -114.08
N SER A 10 99.27 -1.06 -114.41
CA SER A 10 98.30 -2.14 -114.57
C SER A 10 97.53 -2.40 -113.25
N ARG A 11 98.17 -2.35 -112.07
CA ARG A 11 97.48 -2.45 -110.77
C ARG A 11 96.49 -1.33 -110.52
N LYS A 12 96.85 -0.07 -110.79
CA LYS A 12 95.93 1.07 -110.61
C LYS A 12 94.76 1.02 -111.59
N LEU A 13 95.03 0.67 -112.85
CA LEU A 13 94.00 0.54 -113.88
C LEU A 13 93.03 -0.60 -113.54
N LYS A 14 93.56 -1.76 -113.12
CA LYS A 14 92.75 -2.90 -112.68
C LYS A 14 91.91 -2.56 -111.45
N LYS A 15 92.46 -1.83 -110.48
CA LYS A 15 91.72 -1.37 -109.30
C LYS A 15 90.60 -0.39 -109.66
N VAL A 16 90.81 0.52 -110.61
CA VAL A 16 89.77 1.44 -111.09
C VAL A 16 88.68 0.69 -111.87
N LEU A 17 89.06 -0.27 -112.72
CA LEU A 17 88.11 -1.12 -113.46
C LEU A 17 87.33 -2.09 -112.57
N GLU A 18 87.92 -2.55 -111.46
CA GLU A 18 87.27 -3.41 -110.46
C GLU A 18 86.39 -2.60 -109.48
N THR A 19 86.50 -1.27 -109.45
CA THR A 19 85.65 -0.43 -108.61
C THR A 19 84.26 -0.34 -109.26
N ARG A 20 83.30 -1.13 -108.76
CA ARG A 20 81.91 -1.11 -109.24
C ARG A 20 81.27 0.25 -108.96
N THR A 21 81.15 1.08 -109.99
CA THR A 21 80.58 2.43 -109.94
C THR A 21 79.05 2.44 -109.81
N ASP A 22 78.40 1.29 -109.98
CA ASP A 22 76.96 1.20 -110.20
C ASP A 22 76.20 0.74 -108.93
N ASN A 23 76.88 0.68 -107.79
CA ASN A 23 76.29 0.26 -106.53
C ASN A 23 75.39 1.39 -105.96
N PRO A 24 74.09 1.15 -105.68
CA PRO A 24 73.17 2.18 -105.18
C PRO A 24 73.65 2.86 -103.89
N ASP A 25 74.30 2.13 -102.97
CA ASP A 25 74.86 2.72 -101.74
C ASP A 25 76.02 3.68 -102.03
N LEU A 26 76.81 3.36 -103.06
CA LEU A 26 77.92 4.18 -103.50
C LEU A 26 77.41 5.42 -104.24
N LEU A 27 76.36 5.29 -105.06
CA LEU A 27 75.67 6.42 -105.69
C LEU A 27 74.97 7.32 -104.66
N ALA A 28 74.34 6.76 -103.63
CA ALA A 28 73.73 7.52 -102.54
C ALA A 28 74.80 8.24 -101.71
N SER A 29 75.93 7.58 -101.42
CA SER A 29 77.07 8.18 -100.74
C SER A 29 77.70 9.31 -101.56
N LEU A 30 77.85 9.13 -102.87
CA LEU A 30 78.34 10.16 -103.80
C LEU A 30 77.33 11.31 -103.95
N GLY A 31 76.03 11.03 -103.99
CA GLY A 31 74.98 12.04 -104.00
C GLY A 31 74.93 12.85 -102.70
N ALA A 32 75.13 12.21 -101.55
CA ALA A 32 75.30 12.89 -100.28
C ALA A 32 76.59 13.74 -100.30
N LEU A 33 77.69 13.22 -100.83
CA LEU A 33 78.95 13.95 -101.00
C LEU A 33 78.78 15.19 -101.89
N SER A 34 78.05 15.08 -102.99
CA SER A 34 77.82 16.19 -103.92
C SER A 34 77.02 17.33 -103.30
N THR A 35 76.23 17.09 -102.25
CA THR A 35 75.50 18.18 -101.56
C THR A 35 76.41 19.18 -100.83
N PHE A 36 77.68 18.85 -100.60
CA PHE A 36 78.60 19.74 -99.88
C PHE A 36 80.02 19.79 -100.43
N TYR A 37 80.33 18.96 -101.43
CA TYR A 37 81.63 18.91 -102.09
C TYR A 37 81.54 19.54 -103.48
N GLU A 38 81.41 20.87 -103.52
CA GLU A 38 81.13 21.61 -104.76
C GLU A 38 82.37 21.87 -105.64
N GLN A 39 83.58 21.93 -105.05
CA GLN A 39 84.80 22.30 -105.77
C GLN A 39 85.92 21.26 -105.60
N ASN A 40 86.38 20.70 -106.72
CA ASN A 40 87.34 19.59 -106.77
C ASN A 40 88.81 20.07 -106.89
N THR A 41 89.30 20.80 -105.88
CA THR A 41 90.69 21.31 -105.83
C THR A 41 91.64 20.31 -105.15
N PRO A 42 92.97 20.35 -105.41
CA PRO A 42 93.93 19.44 -104.77
C PRO A 42 93.98 19.56 -103.23
N GLN A 43 93.70 20.75 -102.67
CA GLN A 43 93.52 20.94 -101.22
C GLN A 43 92.21 20.31 -100.73
N ALA A 44 91.09 20.48 -101.46
CA ALA A 44 89.81 19.86 -101.12
C ALA A 44 89.86 18.32 -101.16
N ARG A 45 90.65 17.70 -102.07
CA ARG A 45 90.81 16.23 -102.11
C ARG A 45 91.57 15.69 -100.90
N ARG A 46 92.59 16.42 -100.43
CA ARG A 46 93.36 16.05 -99.22
C ARG A 46 92.50 16.18 -97.96
N ASN A 47 91.57 17.13 -97.94
CA ASN A 47 90.72 17.41 -96.78
C ASN A 47 89.35 16.70 -96.80
N LEU A 48 89.00 15.99 -97.89
CA LEU A 48 87.68 15.33 -98.05
C LEU A 48 87.34 14.39 -96.88
N LYS A 49 88.30 13.56 -96.44
CA LYS A 49 88.10 12.68 -95.28
C LYS A 49 87.75 13.47 -94.03
N SER A 50 88.50 14.55 -93.77
CA SER A 50 88.25 15.45 -92.64
C SER A 50 86.89 16.13 -92.74
N SER A 51 86.45 16.57 -93.93
CA SER A 51 85.13 17.18 -94.12
C SER A 51 83.97 16.19 -93.93
N VAL A 52 84.12 14.94 -94.39
CA VAL A 52 83.13 13.88 -94.17
C VAL A 52 83.06 13.50 -92.69
N GLU A 53 84.21 13.33 -92.03
CA GLU A 53 84.28 13.05 -90.58
C GLU A 53 83.69 14.20 -89.77
N GLN A 54 83.96 15.45 -90.15
CA GLN A 54 83.41 16.64 -89.48
C GLN A 54 81.90 16.73 -89.65
N ARG A 55 81.35 16.41 -90.83
CA ARG A 55 79.89 16.35 -91.04
C ARG A 55 79.24 15.19 -90.28
N GLY A 56 79.89 14.02 -90.24
CA GLY A 56 79.45 12.89 -89.41
C GLY A 56 79.42 13.25 -87.92
N LEU A 57 80.45 13.96 -87.44
CA LEU A 57 80.48 14.54 -86.10
C LEU A 57 79.35 15.54 -85.90
N THR A 58 79.08 16.44 -86.85
CA THR A 58 77.98 17.42 -86.75
C THR A 58 76.62 16.72 -86.67
N ILE A 59 76.37 15.68 -87.47
CA ILE A 59 75.11 14.92 -87.45
C ILE A 59 74.95 14.18 -86.12
N ASN A 60 76.00 13.49 -85.65
CA ASN A 60 75.98 12.82 -84.36
C ASN A 60 75.78 13.80 -83.21
N ARG A 61 76.38 14.99 -83.28
CA ARG A 61 76.21 16.06 -82.30
C ARG A 61 74.78 16.59 -82.31
N HIS A 62 74.20 16.81 -83.49
CA HIS A 62 72.79 17.19 -83.63
C HIS A 62 71.84 16.10 -83.09
N PHE A 63 72.13 14.82 -83.32
CA PHE A 63 71.34 13.72 -82.76
C PHE A 63 71.44 13.67 -81.23
N LEU A 64 72.65 13.82 -80.68
CA LEU A 64 72.85 13.92 -79.23
C LEU A 64 72.12 15.13 -78.65
N ASP A 65 72.23 16.29 -79.28
CA ASP A 65 71.57 17.53 -78.85
C ASP A 65 70.05 17.42 -78.95
N ALA A 66 69.50 16.76 -79.98
CA ALA A 66 68.06 16.53 -80.15
C ALA A 66 67.51 15.44 -79.21
N SER A 67 68.32 14.45 -78.83
CA SER A 67 67.93 13.37 -77.91
C SER A 67 68.12 13.74 -76.43
N LEU A 68 68.93 14.76 -76.13
CA LEU A 68 69.21 15.24 -74.78
C LEU A 68 67.94 15.70 -74.01
N PRO A 69 66.98 16.43 -74.60
CA PRO A 69 65.75 16.81 -73.92
C PRO A 69 64.88 15.59 -73.57
N ALA A 70 64.85 14.57 -74.42
CA ALA A 70 64.10 13.35 -74.17
C ALA A 70 64.73 12.53 -73.03
N HIS A 71 66.07 12.40 -73.00
CA HIS A 71 66.78 11.80 -71.86
C HIS A 71 66.52 12.56 -70.56
N LYS A 72 66.66 13.89 -70.56
CA LYS A 72 66.37 14.71 -69.37
C LYS A 72 64.91 14.59 -68.90
N ALA A 73 63.96 14.42 -69.82
CA ALA A 73 62.57 14.18 -69.47
C ALA A 73 62.37 12.78 -68.87
N LEU A 74 63.05 11.75 -69.40
CA LEU A 74 63.07 10.40 -68.83
C LEU A 74 63.71 10.37 -67.43
N ASP A 75 64.86 11.02 -67.24
CA ASP A 75 65.53 11.15 -65.93
C ASP A 75 64.62 11.85 -64.92
N ARG A 76 63.86 12.86 -65.37
CA ARG A 76 62.90 13.56 -64.52
C ARG A 76 61.73 12.66 -64.13
N VAL A 77 61.18 11.88 -65.06
CA VAL A 77 60.12 10.91 -64.78
C VAL A 77 60.62 9.81 -63.85
N GLU A 78 61.83 9.30 -64.07
CA GLU A 78 62.48 8.33 -63.19
C GLU A 78 62.65 8.91 -61.77
N GLY A 79 63.11 10.17 -61.67
CA GLY A 79 63.19 10.89 -60.39
C GLY A 79 61.84 11.09 -59.71
N GLU A 80 60.79 11.43 -60.47
CA GLU A 80 59.42 11.58 -59.95
C GLU A 80 58.84 10.23 -59.49
N VAL A 81 59.12 9.12 -60.20
CA VAL A 81 58.72 7.76 -59.81
C VAL A 81 59.47 7.31 -58.56
N HIS A 82 60.77 7.61 -58.44
CA HIS A 82 61.52 7.34 -57.21
C HIS A 82 60.99 8.14 -56.04
N ALA A 83 60.72 9.44 -56.22
CA ALA A 83 60.12 10.28 -55.19
C ALA A 83 58.73 9.76 -54.75
N LEU A 84 57.92 9.30 -55.71
CA LEU A 84 56.62 8.68 -55.41
C LEU A 84 56.78 7.40 -54.61
N ASN A 85 57.71 6.52 -55.00
CA ASN A 85 57.97 5.27 -54.28
C ASN A 85 58.48 5.52 -52.87
N ASP A 86 59.35 6.53 -52.67
CA ASP A 86 59.80 6.93 -51.35
C ASP A 86 58.68 7.53 -50.50
N SER A 87 57.78 8.30 -51.12
CA SER A 87 56.59 8.81 -50.43
C SER A 87 55.64 7.69 -50.04
N TRP A 88 55.45 6.68 -50.89
CA TRP A 88 54.64 5.50 -50.59
C TRP A 88 55.19 4.73 -49.40
N LYS A 89 56.50 4.45 -49.37
CA LYS A 89 57.15 3.78 -48.23
C LYS A 89 56.96 4.56 -46.93
N LYS A 90 57.11 5.89 -46.95
CA LYS A 90 56.87 6.73 -45.76
C LYS A 90 55.43 6.65 -45.29
N ILE A 91 54.46 6.64 -46.21
CA ILE A 91 53.04 6.50 -45.89
C ILE A 91 52.76 5.10 -45.32
N GLU A 92 53.35 4.06 -45.89
CA GLU A 92 53.21 2.68 -45.44
C GLU A 92 53.80 2.47 -44.03
N GLU A 93 54.99 3.02 -43.76
CA GLU A 93 55.59 3.02 -42.41
C GLU A 93 54.74 3.81 -41.41
N ALA A 94 54.27 5.01 -41.78
CA ALA A 94 53.42 5.83 -40.92
C ALA A 94 52.07 5.15 -40.65
N LEU A 95 51.47 4.50 -41.66
CA LEU A 95 50.23 3.76 -41.53
C LEU A 95 50.42 2.50 -40.68
N GLY A 96 51.52 1.75 -40.87
CA GLY A 96 51.85 0.58 -40.05
C GLY A 96 52.08 0.96 -38.59
N SER A 97 52.81 2.05 -38.34
CA SER A 97 53.03 2.57 -36.98
C SER A 97 51.74 3.07 -36.33
N CYS A 98 50.92 3.83 -37.07
CA CYS A 98 49.62 4.31 -36.60
C CYS A 98 48.66 3.15 -36.34
N SER A 99 48.60 2.14 -37.23
CA SER A 99 47.80 0.93 -37.06
C SER A 99 48.21 0.14 -35.82
N ALA A 100 49.52 -0.01 -35.56
CA ALA A 100 50.00 -0.71 -34.37
C ALA A 100 49.63 0.05 -33.09
N SER A 101 49.92 1.35 -33.04
CA SER A 101 49.57 2.19 -31.88
C SER A 101 48.06 2.30 -31.66
N THR A 102 47.27 2.43 -32.73
CA THR A 102 45.81 2.47 -32.67
C THR A 102 45.26 1.10 -32.25
N GLY A 103 45.87 -0.01 -32.69
CA GLY A 103 45.51 -1.36 -32.25
C GLY A 103 45.70 -1.55 -30.75
N ASP A 104 46.83 -1.07 -30.20
CA ASP A 104 47.08 -1.09 -28.76
C ASP A 104 46.07 -0.22 -28.00
N ILE A 105 45.75 0.97 -28.50
CA ILE A 105 44.73 1.85 -27.91
C ILE A 105 43.34 1.20 -27.97
N ILE A 106 42.96 0.58 -29.09
CA ILE A 106 41.67 -0.10 -29.23
C ILE A 106 41.59 -1.26 -28.25
N SER A 107 42.61 -2.12 -28.20
CA SER A 107 42.61 -3.28 -27.29
C SER A 107 42.56 -2.86 -25.81
N THR A 108 43.28 -1.78 -25.44
CA THR A 108 43.21 -1.23 -24.09
C THR A 108 41.88 -0.57 -23.79
N THR A 109 41.25 0.08 -24.76
CA THR A 109 39.92 0.67 -24.64
C THR A 109 38.85 -0.42 -24.49
N GLU A 110 38.88 -1.47 -25.30
CA GLU A 110 37.98 -2.63 -25.21
C GLU A 110 38.12 -3.33 -23.85
N ARG A 111 39.36 -3.54 -23.37
CA ARG A 111 39.61 -4.11 -22.03
C ARG A 111 39.03 -3.23 -20.92
N LEU A 112 39.27 -1.92 -20.96
CA LEU A 112 38.74 -0.98 -19.96
C LEU A 112 37.22 -0.91 -20.00
N GLN A 113 36.61 -1.03 -21.19
CA GLN A 113 35.17 -1.03 -21.36
C GLN A 113 34.54 -2.29 -20.77
N GLN A 114 35.16 -3.46 -20.96
CA GLN A 114 34.76 -4.70 -20.30
C GLN A 114 34.91 -4.62 -18.77
N GLU A 115 36.03 -4.07 -18.28
CA GLU A 115 36.24 -3.87 -16.83
C GLU A 115 35.18 -2.91 -16.24
N LEU A 116 34.85 -1.83 -16.94
CA LEU A 116 33.81 -0.90 -16.54
C LEU A 116 32.44 -1.58 -16.49
N GLU A 117 32.10 -2.40 -17.46
CA GLU A 117 30.84 -3.15 -17.49
C GLU A 117 30.74 -4.13 -16.31
N VAL A 118 31.81 -4.86 -16.00
CA VAL A 118 31.83 -5.75 -14.81
C VAL A 118 31.72 -4.96 -13.51
N ILE A 119 32.42 -3.83 -13.38
CA ILE A 119 32.39 -2.99 -12.18
C ILE A 119 30.98 -2.39 -11.99
N THR A 120 30.32 -1.94 -13.06
CA THR A 120 28.97 -1.39 -13.00
C THR A 120 27.95 -2.46 -12.60
N GLN A 121 28.03 -3.67 -13.15
CA GLN A 121 27.21 -4.80 -12.71
C GLN A 121 27.42 -5.14 -11.23
N HIS A 122 28.67 -5.18 -10.76
CA HIS A 122 28.97 -5.38 -9.34
C HIS A 122 28.42 -4.27 -8.46
N GLN A 123 28.51 -3.01 -8.90
CA GLN A 123 27.93 -1.86 -8.19
C GLN A 123 26.41 -2.00 -8.07
N GLU A 124 25.72 -2.42 -9.14
CA GLU A 124 24.28 -2.67 -9.12
C GLU A 124 23.93 -3.78 -8.13
N ILE A 125 24.62 -4.91 -8.16
CA ILE A 125 24.41 -6.03 -7.23
C ILE A 125 24.61 -5.58 -5.78
N VAL A 126 25.69 -4.85 -5.50
CA VAL A 126 25.95 -4.30 -4.15
C VAL A 126 24.85 -3.33 -3.75
N SER A 127 24.38 -2.47 -4.66
CA SER A 127 23.29 -1.52 -4.35
C SER A 127 21.97 -2.22 -4.04
N CYS A 128 21.63 -3.29 -4.77
CA CYS A 128 20.47 -4.12 -4.48
C CYS A 128 20.63 -4.84 -3.13
N PHE A 129 21.82 -5.41 -2.87
CA PHE A 129 22.09 -6.08 -1.60
C PHE A 129 21.98 -5.13 -0.41
N LEU A 130 22.55 -3.92 -0.50
CA LEU A 130 22.46 -2.91 0.56
C LEU A 130 21.02 -2.46 0.78
N ARG A 131 20.24 -2.25 -0.29
CA ARG A 131 18.83 -1.91 -0.16
C ARG A 131 18.04 -3.03 0.53
N ASP A 132 18.25 -4.27 0.12
CA ASP A 132 17.40 -5.39 0.56
C ASP A 132 17.77 -5.94 1.96
N TYR A 133 18.97 -5.59 2.47
CA TYR A 133 19.52 -6.11 3.73
C TYR A 133 20.09 -5.07 4.70
N GLN A 134 20.08 -3.78 4.37
CA GLN A 134 20.59 -2.74 5.26
C GLN A 134 19.60 -1.59 5.40
N LEU A 135 19.36 -1.20 6.65
CA LEU A 135 18.61 0.02 6.97
C LEU A 135 19.49 1.25 6.75
N SER A 136 18.92 2.27 6.13
CA SER A 136 19.55 3.59 6.03
C SER A 136 19.61 4.27 7.40
N ASN A 137 20.55 5.20 7.57
CA ASN A 137 20.66 5.98 8.81
C ASN A 137 19.40 6.82 9.09
N GLU A 138 18.68 7.24 8.03
CA GLU A 138 17.42 7.97 8.16
C GLU A 138 16.30 7.09 8.71
N GLU A 139 16.22 5.84 8.27
CA GLU A 139 15.25 4.86 8.80
C GLU A 139 15.56 4.50 10.25
N ILE A 140 16.84 4.27 10.58
CA ILE A 140 17.26 4.03 11.96
C ILE A 140 16.92 5.23 12.84
N TYR A 141 17.11 6.45 12.33
CA TYR A 141 16.70 7.67 13.04
C TYR A 141 15.18 7.72 13.23
N ALA A 142 14.39 7.45 12.19
CA ALA A 142 12.93 7.45 12.28
C ALA A 142 12.38 6.42 13.29
N LEU A 143 13.00 5.23 13.38
CA LEU A 143 12.65 4.21 14.37
C LEU A 143 13.01 4.63 15.80
N ARG A 144 14.01 5.52 15.97
CA ARG A 144 14.49 6.00 17.27
C ARG A 144 13.94 7.36 17.71
N SER A 145 13.53 8.22 16.78
CA SER A 145 13.08 9.61 17.02
C SER A 145 11.71 9.65 17.67
N GLU A 146 11.44 10.39 18.74
CA GLU A 146 10.19 10.32 19.54
C GLU A 146 8.86 10.49 18.77
N GLU A 147 8.85 11.18 17.63
CA GLU A 147 7.66 11.39 16.80
C GLU A 147 7.31 10.14 15.95
N ILE A 148 6.02 9.82 15.84
CA ILE A 148 5.50 8.73 14.98
C ILE A 148 4.85 9.35 13.75
N ASP A 149 5.57 9.28 12.64
CA ASP A 149 5.15 9.79 11.33
C ASP A 149 5.04 8.66 10.30
N GLU A 150 4.61 9.00 9.08
CA GLU A 150 4.64 8.06 7.94
C GLU A 150 6.04 7.48 7.67
N LYS A 151 7.11 8.22 8.00
CA LYS A 151 8.49 7.74 7.89
C LYS A 151 8.77 6.57 8.83
N PHE A 152 8.20 6.59 10.04
CA PHE A 152 8.31 5.48 10.99
C PHE A 152 7.66 4.23 10.44
N PHE A 153 6.44 4.33 9.89
CA PHE A 153 5.73 3.18 9.31
C PHE A 153 6.47 2.61 8.09
N LYS A 154 7.01 3.47 7.21
CA LYS A 154 7.83 3.01 6.08
C LYS A 154 9.09 2.28 6.53
N ALA A 155 9.80 2.83 7.52
CA ALA A 155 10.98 2.18 8.10
C ALA A 155 10.62 0.84 8.75
N LEU A 156 9.50 0.75 9.49
CA LEU A 156 9.06 -0.49 10.12
C LEU A 156 8.71 -1.58 9.11
N LEU A 157 8.01 -1.22 8.02
CA LEU A 157 7.74 -2.14 6.91
C LEU A 157 9.03 -2.64 6.26
N HIS A 158 10.00 -1.75 6.05
CA HIS A 158 11.30 -2.15 5.50
C HIS A 158 12.05 -3.09 6.45
N VAL A 159 12.02 -2.87 7.77
CA VAL A 159 12.59 -3.81 8.76
C VAL A 159 11.92 -5.20 8.66
N GLN A 160 10.60 -5.25 8.47
CA GLN A 160 9.88 -6.51 8.28
C GLN A 160 10.26 -7.21 6.97
N GLU A 161 10.40 -6.44 5.89
CA GLU A 161 10.85 -6.94 4.59
C GLU A 161 12.26 -7.54 4.69
N ILE A 162 13.22 -6.81 5.27
CA ILE A 162 14.58 -7.31 5.53
C ILE A 162 14.52 -8.59 6.37
N HIS A 163 13.78 -8.59 7.47
CA HIS A 163 13.62 -9.77 8.33
C HIS A 163 13.03 -10.96 7.55
N SER A 164 12.13 -10.73 6.60
CA SER A 164 11.58 -11.76 5.73
C SER A 164 12.62 -12.27 4.71
N ASN A 165 13.40 -11.37 4.12
CA ASN A 165 14.49 -11.67 3.18
C ASN A 165 15.59 -12.49 3.86
N CYS A 166 15.89 -12.23 5.14
CA CYS A 166 16.83 -13.04 5.92
C CYS A 166 16.47 -14.53 5.93
N LYS A 167 15.18 -14.89 5.85
CA LYS A 167 14.76 -16.30 5.76
C LYS A 167 15.26 -16.98 4.48
N VAL A 168 15.44 -16.22 3.40
CA VAL A 168 16.04 -16.71 2.15
C VAL A 168 17.54 -16.91 2.33
N LEU A 169 18.25 -15.96 2.96
CA LEU A 169 19.68 -16.08 3.28
C LEU A 169 19.98 -17.32 4.15
N LEU A 170 19.09 -17.69 5.08
CA LEU A 170 19.24 -18.89 5.92
C LEU A 170 19.23 -20.20 5.11
N ARG A 171 18.65 -20.20 3.89
CA ARG A 171 18.66 -21.35 2.98
C ARG A 171 19.94 -21.45 2.15
N THR A 172 20.78 -20.42 2.18
CA THR A 172 22.05 -20.35 1.44
C THR A 172 23.25 -20.67 2.34
N HIS A 173 24.46 -20.59 1.78
CA HIS A 173 25.71 -20.81 2.53
C HIS A 173 26.04 -19.69 3.55
N HIS A 174 25.33 -18.56 3.53
CA HIS A 174 25.59 -17.41 4.41
C HIS A 174 24.68 -17.36 5.65
N GLN A 175 24.49 -18.51 6.31
CA GLN A 175 23.56 -18.64 7.44
C GLN A 175 23.90 -17.73 8.63
N ARG A 176 25.19 -17.60 8.98
CA ARG A 176 25.63 -16.77 10.11
C ARG A 176 25.28 -15.29 9.91
N ALA A 177 25.56 -14.74 8.74
CA ALA A 177 25.20 -13.35 8.42
C ALA A 177 23.68 -13.15 8.42
N GLY A 178 22.92 -14.13 7.89
CA GLY A 178 21.46 -14.12 7.94
C GLY A 178 20.90 -14.12 9.38
N LEU A 179 21.50 -14.88 10.29
CA LEU A 179 21.13 -14.90 11.71
C LEU A 179 21.46 -13.57 12.41
N GLU A 180 22.68 -13.06 12.24
CA GLU A 180 23.11 -11.78 12.84
C GLU A 180 22.22 -10.62 12.37
N LEU A 181 21.84 -10.59 11.08
CA LEU A 181 20.94 -9.59 10.54
C LEU A 181 19.50 -9.76 11.05
N MET A 182 19.02 -11.00 11.16
CA MET A 182 17.70 -11.32 11.69
C MET A 182 17.57 -10.90 13.17
N ASP A 183 18.58 -11.17 13.99
CA ASP A 183 18.62 -10.74 15.39
C ASP A 183 18.60 -9.20 15.48
N MET A 184 19.42 -8.51 14.67
CA MET A 184 19.43 -7.05 14.64
C MET A 184 18.08 -6.46 14.21
N MET A 185 17.44 -7.01 13.17
CA MET A 185 16.10 -6.57 12.74
C MET A 185 15.05 -6.84 13.82
N SER A 186 15.15 -7.97 14.53
CA SER A 186 14.23 -8.30 15.63
C SER A 186 14.30 -7.27 16.76
N VAL A 187 15.50 -6.84 17.14
CA VAL A 187 15.69 -5.76 18.14
C VAL A 187 15.05 -4.45 17.66
N TYR A 188 15.22 -4.08 16.39
CA TYR A 188 14.56 -2.90 15.83
C TYR A 188 13.04 -3.02 15.81
N GLN A 189 12.50 -4.19 15.45
CA GLN A 189 11.05 -4.44 15.48
C GLN A 189 10.50 -4.34 16.90
N GLU A 190 11.09 -5.02 17.87
CA GLU A 190 10.63 -5.02 19.27
C GLU A 190 10.62 -3.61 19.85
N GLY A 191 11.71 -2.86 19.70
CA GLY A 191 11.78 -1.47 20.17
C GLY A 191 10.77 -0.55 19.48
N SER A 192 10.52 -0.78 18.18
CA SER A 192 9.54 -0.01 17.41
C SER A 192 8.11 -0.31 17.84
N TYR A 193 7.75 -1.58 18.03
CA TYR A 193 6.41 -1.97 18.48
C TYR A 193 6.13 -1.57 19.93
N GLU A 194 7.12 -1.68 20.82
CA GLU A 194 6.99 -1.20 22.21
C GLU A 194 6.70 0.30 22.22
N ARG A 195 7.40 1.05 21.38
CA ARG A 195 7.21 2.50 21.25
C ARG A 195 5.89 2.87 20.58
N LEU A 196 5.49 2.15 19.53
CA LEU A 196 4.18 2.29 18.90
C LEU A 196 3.06 2.04 19.91
N CYS A 197 3.18 0.99 20.73
CA CYS A 197 2.26 0.68 21.82
C CYS A 197 2.17 1.84 22.83
N ARG A 198 3.30 2.37 23.31
CA ARG A 198 3.32 3.54 24.21
C ARG A 198 2.67 4.78 23.60
N TRP A 199 2.92 5.06 22.33
CA TRP A 199 2.33 6.21 21.64
C TRP A 199 0.82 6.04 21.46
N VAL A 200 0.37 4.86 21.02
CA VAL A 200 -1.06 4.53 20.91
C VAL A 200 -1.74 4.70 22.25
N GLN A 201 -1.12 4.25 23.36
CA GLN A 201 -1.66 4.48 24.70
C GLN A 201 -1.81 5.96 25.05
N VAL A 202 -0.87 6.82 24.67
CA VAL A 202 -0.95 8.27 24.93
C VAL A 202 -2.05 8.92 24.10
N GLU A 203 -2.20 8.54 22.83
CA GLU A 203 -3.27 9.07 21.97
C GLU A 203 -4.65 8.56 22.41
N CYS A 204 -4.77 7.28 22.74
CA CYS A 204 -5.97 6.71 23.34
C CYS A 204 -6.29 7.36 24.69
N LYS A 205 -5.27 7.81 25.45
CA LYS A 205 -5.50 8.59 26.67
C LYS A 205 -6.20 9.91 26.41
N ARG A 206 -5.72 10.66 25.41
CA ARG A 206 -6.35 11.90 24.98
C ARG A 206 -7.78 11.69 24.48
N LEU A 207 -8.01 10.58 23.77
CA LEU A 207 -9.34 10.14 23.32
C LEU A 207 -10.31 9.91 24.50
N GLY A 208 -9.81 9.44 25.65
CA GLY A 208 -10.62 9.22 26.85
C GLY A 208 -11.01 10.50 27.60
N ASP A 209 -10.23 11.58 27.45
CA ASP A 209 -10.48 12.87 28.12
C ASP A 209 -11.52 13.73 27.37
N THR A 210 -11.78 13.42 26.10
CA THR A 210 -12.75 14.14 25.26
C THR A 210 -14.03 13.33 25.06
N ASP A 211 -15.18 14.01 25.19
CA ASP A 211 -16.50 13.36 25.10
C ASP A 211 -16.82 12.85 23.68
N ASN A 212 -16.43 13.61 22.66
CA ASN A 212 -16.59 13.27 21.24
C ASN A 212 -15.24 13.40 20.51
N PRO A 213 -14.38 12.38 20.59
CA PRO A 213 -13.04 12.47 20.04
C PRO A 213 -13.00 11.96 18.59
N GLU A 214 -12.27 12.66 17.73
CA GLU A 214 -12.03 12.24 16.34
C GLU A 214 -10.76 11.37 16.28
N VAL A 215 -10.87 10.18 15.68
CA VAL A 215 -9.74 9.27 15.54
C VAL A 215 -8.87 9.73 14.37
N SER A 216 -7.61 10.10 14.65
CA SER A 216 -6.66 10.51 13.63
C SER A 216 -6.27 9.35 12.70
N GLU A 217 -6.00 9.64 11.43
CA GLU A 217 -5.56 8.63 10.45
C GLU A 217 -4.25 7.93 10.86
N LEU A 218 -3.35 8.64 11.55
CA LEU A 218 -2.13 8.05 12.11
C LEU A 218 -2.43 7.02 13.19
N LEU A 219 -3.42 7.28 14.06
CA LEU A 219 -3.84 6.33 15.09
C LEU A 219 -4.48 5.08 14.48
N LYS A 220 -5.30 5.24 13.44
CA LYS A 220 -5.87 4.11 12.69
C LYS A 220 -4.78 3.20 12.11
N LYS A 221 -3.80 3.80 11.40
CA LYS A 221 -2.63 3.07 10.85
C LYS A 221 -1.81 2.39 11.95
N ALA A 222 -1.62 3.06 13.09
CA ALA A 222 -0.89 2.51 14.24
C ALA A 222 -1.57 1.27 14.82
N VAL A 223 -2.88 1.33 15.04
CA VAL A 223 -3.67 0.20 15.56
C VAL A 223 -3.70 -0.96 14.56
N GLN A 224 -3.82 -0.68 13.27
CA GLN A 224 -3.75 -1.71 12.22
C GLN A 224 -2.39 -2.42 12.21
N CYS A 225 -1.29 -1.68 12.34
CA CYS A 225 0.05 -2.27 12.46
C CYS A 225 0.20 -3.12 13.74
N LEU A 226 -0.40 -2.70 14.86
CA LEU A 226 -0.38 -3.47 16.10
C LEU A 226 -1.15 -4.80 16.01
N LYS A 227 -2.15 -4.93 15.12
CA LYS A 227 -2.89 -6.21 14.92
C LYS A 227 -1.98 -7.37 14.50
N GLU A 228 -0.85 -7.09 13.85
CA GLU A 228 0.17 -8.11 13.51
C GLU A 228 0.82 -8.73 14.76
N ARG A 229 0.70 -8.07 15.92
CA ARG A 229 1.16 -8.53 17.23
C ARG A 229 -0.02 -8.62 18.21
N PRO A 230 -0.80 -9.72 18.19
CA PRO A 230 -2.04 -9.86 18.96
C PRO A 230 -1.91 -9.56 20.46
N VAL A 231 -0.77 -9.87 21.07
CA VAL A 231 -0.52 -9.61 22.51
C VAL A 231 -0.46 -8.12 22.81
N LEU A 232 0.24 -7.33 21.99
CA LEU A 232 0.35 -5.88 22.16
C LEU A 232 -0.97 -5.20 21.82
N PHE A 233 -1.62 -5.64 20.75
CA PHE A 233 -2.95 -5.15 20.37
C PHE A 233 -3.97 -5.35 21.49
N LYS A 234 -4.05 -6.56 22.07
CA LYS A 234 -4.96 -6.86 23.18
C LYS A 234 -4.70 -5.96 24.38
N TYR A 235 -3.44 -5.74 24.73
CA TYR A 235 -3.07 -4.84 25.83
C TYR A 235 -3.50 -3.39 25.55
N CYS A 236 -3.30 -2.87 24.34
CA CYS A 236 -3.80 -1.55 23.95
C CYS A 236 -5.33 -1.47 23.99
N ALA A 237 -6.03 -2.49 23.50
CA ALA A 237 -7.49 -2.55 23.50
C ALA A 237 -8.08 -2.57 24.93
N GLU A 238 -7.46 -3.33 25.84
CA GLU A 238 -7.85 -3.36 27.26
C GLU A 238 -7.64 -2.00 27.95
N GLU A 239 -6.54 -1.30 27.67
CA GLU A 239 -6.29 0.04 28.19
C GLU A 239 -7.31 1.06 27.66
N VAL A 240 -7.61 1.03 26.35
CA VAL A 240 -8.69 1.85 25.75
C VAL A 240 -10.02 1.58 26.45
N ALA A 241 -10.36 0.30 26.63
CA ALA A 241 -11.60 -0.11 27.29
C ALA A 241 -11.68 0.44 28.72
N ASN A 242 -10.62 0.30 29.52
CA ASN A 242 -10.55 0.81 30.90
C ASN A 242 -10.69 2.35 30.97
N MET A 243 -10.09 3.05 30.02
CA MET A 243 -10.17 4.51 29.96
C MET A 243 -11.56 5.01 29.57
N ARG A 244 -12.11 4.46 28.49
CA ARG A 244 -13.47 4.77 28.04
C ARG A 244 -14.50 4.35 29.07
N HIS A 245 -14.29 3.25 29.79
CA HIS A 245 -15.10 2.85 30.95
C HIS A 245 -15.18 3.97 32.00
N HIS A 246 -14.04 4.52 32.43
CA HIS A 246 -14.03 5.60 33.42
C HIS A 246 -14.67 6.89 32.89
N ALA A 247 -14.45 7.23 31.62
CA ALA A 247 -15.08 8.38 30.99
C ALA A 247 -16.61 8.22 30.92
N LEU A 248 -17.08 7.08 30.41
CA LEU A 248 -18.50 6.75 30.31
C LEU A 248 -19.19 6.73 31.68
N PHE A 249 -18.55 6.12 32.69
CA PHE A 249 -19.06 6.15 34.06
C PHE A 249 -19.25 7.58 34.57
N ARG A 250 -18.24 8.45 34.42
CA ARG A 250 -18.34 9.86 34.82
C ARG A 250 -19.45 10.59 34.06
N ARG A 251 -19.54 10.39 32.74
CA ARG A 251 -20.58 10.99 31.89
C ARG A 251 -21.98 10.52 32.32
N PHE A 252 -22.15 9.25 32.64
CA PHE A 252 -23.43 8.70 33.10
C PHE A 252 -23.84 9.32 34.44
N ILE A 253 -22.94 9.36 35.43
CA ILE A 253 -23.23 10.00 36.72
C ILE A 253 -23.52 11.50 36.55
N SER A 254 -22.78 12.19 35.67
CA SER A 254 -23.05 13.60 35.36
C SER A 254 -24.43 13.79 34.72
N ALA A 255 -24.83 12.93 33.78
CA ALA A 255 -26.15 12.97 33.17
C ALA A 255 -27.27 12.74 34.21
N LEU A 256 -27.05 11.83 35.16
CA LEU A 256 -27.99 11.59 36.26
C LEU A 256 -28.14 12.81 37.19
N THR A 257 -27.03 13.39 37.64
CA THR A 257 -27.00 14.35 38.77
C THR A 257 -26.89 15.82 38.38
N ARG A 258 -26.22 16.13 37.26
CA ARG A 258 -25.92 17.51 36.81
C ARG A 258 -26.58 17.88 35.49
N GLY A 259 -26.90 16.90 34.65
CA GLY A 259 -27.40 17.14 33.29
C GLY A 259 -26.28 17.46 32.30
N GLY A 260 -26.65 18.05 31.15
CA GLY A 260 -25.71 18.43 30.10
C GLY A 260 -24.94 19.73 30.38
N PRO A 261 -24.04 20.13 29.46
CA PRO A 261 -23.24 21.34 29.59
C PRO A 261 -24.13 22.57 29.79
N GLY A 262 -23.94 23.31 30.89
CA GLY A 262 -24.79 24.46 31.22
C GLY A 262 -26.15 24.11 31.86
N GLY A 263 -26.34 22.86 32.30
CA GLY A 263 -27.57 22.39 32.97
C GLY A 263 -28.71 22.01 32.00
N LEU A 264 -28.40 21.92 30.71
CA LEU A 264 -29.30 21.50 29.65
C LEU A 264 -28.66 20.35 28.84
N PRO A 265 -29.35 19.20 28.64
CA PRO A 265 -30.63 18.83 29.26
C PRO A 265 -30.53 18.73 30.79
N ARG A 266 -31.66 18.87 31.48
CA ARG A 266 -31.73 18.81 32.94
C ARG A 266 -31.25 17.44 33.47
N PRO A 267 -30.74 17.36 34.71
CA PRO A 267 -30.39 16.08 35.32
C PRO A 267 -31.54 15.08 35.26
N ILE A 268 -31.24 13.83 34.91
CA ILE A 268 -32.26 12.78 34.79
C ILE A 268 -32.95 12.53 36.15
N GLU A 269 -32.24 12.69 37.27
CA GLU A 269 -32.81 12.56 38.62
C GLU A 269 -33.98 13.51 38.92
N VAL A 270 -34.11 14.64 38.21
CA VAL A 270 -35.25 15.54 38.36
C VAL A 270 -36.57 14.83 38.02
N HIS A 271 -36.52 13.82 37.14
CA HIS A 271 -37.68 13.04 36.73
C HIS A 271 -37.96 11.84 37.63
N ALA A 272 -37.27 11.66 38.77
CA ALA A 272 -37.46 10.49 39.65
C ALA A 272 -38.90 10.32 40.19
N HIS A 273 -39.71 11.38 40.18
CA HIS A 273 -41.14 11.35 40.54
C HIS A 273 -42.02 10.67 39.48
N ASP A 274 -41.54 10.54 38.23
CA ASP A 274 -42.18 9.83 37.14
C ASP A 274 -41.32 8.60 36.77
N PRO A 275 -41.66 7.41 37.31
CA PRO A 275 -40.91 6.18 37.08
C PRO A 275 -40.65 5.85 35.61
N LEU A 276 -41.64 6.06 34.73
CA LEU A 276 -41.54 5.67 33.32
C LEU A 276 -40.58 6.57 32.58
N ARG A 277 -40.69 7.87 32.80
CA ARG A 277 -39.76 8.83 32.22
C ARG A 277 -38.36 8.66 32.78
N TYR A 278 -38.22 8.47 34.09
CA TYR A 278 -36.90 8.32 34.72
C TYR A 278 -36.13 7.11 34.18
N VAL A 279 -36.77 5.94 34.12
CA VAL A 279 -36.14 4.72 33.57
C VAL A 279 -35.95 4.83 32.06
N GLY A 280 -36.91 5.42 31.35
CA GLY A 280 -36.82 5.68 29.90
C GLY A 280 -35.65 6.60 29.53
N ASP A 281 -35.46 7.70 30.27
CA ASP A 281 -34.36 8.65 30.05
C ASP A 281 -32.99 7.98 30.32
N MET A 282 -32.89 7.14 31.35
CA MET A 282 -31.67 6.37 31.63
C MET A 282 -31.34 5.38 30.49
N LEU A 283 -32.34 4.62 30.03
CA LEU A 283 -32.18 3.66 28.93
C LEU A 283 -31.85 4.36 27.61
N GLY A 284 -32.52 5.47 27.31
CA GLY A 284 -32.25 6.29 26.13
C GLY A 284 -30.82 6.84 26.13
N TRP A 285 -30.35 7.32 27.28
CA TRP A 285 -28.97 7.76 27.44
C TRP A 285 -27.97 6.63 27.22
N LEU A 286 -28.21 5.45 27.81
CA LEU A 286 -27.34 4.28 27.64
C LEU A 286 -27.29 3.81 26.18
N HIS A 287 -28.43 3.76 25.50
CA HIS A 287 -28.51 3.41 24.09
C HIS A 287 -27.76 4.42 23.20
N GLN A 288 -27.93 5.72 23.43
CA GLN A 288 -27.21 6.75 22.68
C GLN A 288 -25.69 6.68 22.94
N ALA A 289 -25.29 6.49 24.20
CA ALA A 289 -23.89 6.30 24.55
C ALA A 289 -23.31 5.07 23.84
N LEU A 290 -24.06 3.96 23.81
CA LEU A 290 -23.64 2.72 23.14
C LEU A 290 -23.41 2.92 21.65
N ALA A 291 -24.33 3.62 20.96
CA ALA A 291 -24.15 3.95 19.56
C ALA A 291 -22.86 4.77 19.32
N SER A 292 -22.61 5.79 20.14
CA SER A 292 -21.41 6.63 20.02
C SER A 292 -20.10 5.89 20.34
N GLU A 293 -20.07 5.03 21.37
CA GLU A 293 -18.88 4.23 21.68
C GLU A 293 -18.64 3.18 20.60
N ARG A 294 -19.70 2.54 20.07
CA ARG A 294 -19.56 1.56 18.99
C ARG A 294 -18.96 2.20 17.75
N GLU A 295 -19.43 3.39 17.36
CA GLU A 295 -18.85 4.14 16.24
C GLU A 295 -17.36 4.46 16.46
N LEU A 296 -17.01 4.92 17.65
CA LEU A 296 -15.62 5.22 18.02
C LEU A 296 -14.71 3.99 17.97
N ILE A 297 -15.16 2.87 18.55
CA ILE A 297 -14.39 1.63 18.62
C ILE A 297 -14.27 0.99 17.23
N VAL A 298 -15.30 1.04 16.40
CA VAL A 298 -15.21 0.59 15.00
C VAL A 298 -14.23 1.47 14.22
N ALA A 299 -14.30 2.80 14.37
CA ALA A 299 -13.36 3.70 13.71
C ALA A 299 -11.89 3.49 14.12
N LEU A 300 -11.64 2.99 15.34
CA LEU A 300 -10.31 2.71 15.88
C LEU A 300 -9.80 1.31 15.52
N LEU A 301 -10.63 0.28 15.71
CA LEU A 301 -10.24 -1.13 15.58
C LEU A 301 -10.49 -1.68 14.17
N ASP A 302 -11.44 -1.14 13.41
CA ASP A 302 -11.79 -1.64 12.09
C ASP A 302 -12.12 -0.49 11.11
N PRO A 303 -11.10 0.28 10.69
CA PRO A 303 -11.30 1.42 9.80
C PRO A 303 -11.77 1.01 8.39
N ASP A 304 -11.50 -0.22 7.96
CA ASP A 304 -11.88 -0.74 6.65
C ASP A 304 -13.38 -1.12 6.57
N ALA A 305 -14.02 -1.43 7.70
CA ALA A 305 -15.47 -1.66 7.75
C ALA A 305 -16.31 -0.41 7.45
N MET A 306 -15.75 0.80 7.58
CA MET A 306 -16.44 2.06 7.31
C MET A 306 -16.36 2.49 5.83
N THR A 307 -15.30 2.11 5.12
CA THR A 307 -15.08 2.43 3.69
C THR A 307 -15.81 1.49 2.73
N ASP A 308 -16.22 0.31 3.18
CA ASP A 308 -16.96 -0.69 2.37
C ASP A 308 -18.47 -0.39 2.22
N SER A 309 -18.90 0.82 2.58
CA SER A 309 -20.27 1.35 2.34
C SER A 309 -20.46 1.95 0.93
N GLY A 310 -19.52 1.72 0.00
CA GLY A 310 -19.63 2.05 -1.43
C GLY A 310 -20.25 0.93 -2.29
N PRO A 311 -20.80 1.24 -3.48
CA PRO A 311 -21.41 0.23 -4.35
C PRO A 311 -20.38 -0.82 -4.80
N PRO A 312 -20.77 -2.09 -4.99
CA PRO A 312 -19.83 -3.20 -5.14
C PRO A 312 -19.22 -3.17 -6.54
N THR A 313 -18.07 -2.53 -6.71
CA THR A 313 -17.26 -2.70 -7.92
C THR A 313 -16.16 -3.72 -7.67
N THR A 314 -16.42 -4.93 -8.18
CA THR A 314 -15.50 -5.99 -8.56
C THR A 314 -14.01 -5.63 -8.55
N HIS A 315 -13.31 -6.02 -7.48
CA HIS A 315 -12.03 -6.74 -7.52
C HIS A 315 -11.71 -7.29 -6.12
N ARG A 316 -12.42 -8.36 -5.72
CA ARG A 316 -12.14 -9.11 -4.49
C ARG A 316 -10.95 -10.04 -4.72
N HIS A 317 -9.80 -9.67 -4.17
CA HIS A 317 -8.86 -10.67 -3.66
C HIS A 317 -9.55 -11.37 -2.48
N SER A 318 -9.53 -12.70 -2.51
CA SER A 318 -10.16 -13.59 -1.54
C SER A 318 -9.73 -13.31 -0.09
N VAL A 319 -10.57 -12.65 0.69
CA VAL A 319 -10.47 -12.62 2.15
C VAL A 319 -11.29 -13.80 2.70
N GLN A 320 -10.62 -14.64 3.49
CA GLN A 320 -11.19 -15.78 4.19
C GLN A 320 -12.35 -15.35 5.10
N GLU A 321 -13.46 -16.07 5.05
CA GLU A 321 -14.65 -15.92 5.93
C GLU A 321 -14.38 -16.17 7.44
N GLY A 322 -13.11 -16.26 7.86
CA GLY A 322 -12.69 -16.49 9.25
C GLY A 322 -12.18 -15.26 10.00
N ASP A 323 -11.98 -14.12 9.34
CA ASP A 323 -11.36 -12.92 9.95
C ASP A 323 -12.38 -11.85 10.38
N SER A 324 -13.55 -11.80 9.75
CA SER A 324 -14.63 -10.85 10.11
C SER A 324 -15.23 -11.12 11.49
N SER A 325 -15.32 -12.39 11.90
CA SER A 325 -15.85 -12.77 13.22
C SER A 325 -14.92 -12.36 14.36
N LYS A 326 -13.59 -12.38 14.16
CA LYS A 326 -12.62 -11.95 15.17
C LYS A 326 -12.70 -10.45 15.46
N GLY A 327 -12.82 -9.63 14.41
CA GLY A 327 -12.97 -8.17 14.57
C GLY A 327 -14.23 -7.81 15.36
N GLU A 328 -15.35 -8.48 15.07
CA GLU A 328 -16.61 -8.27 15.77
C GLU A 328 -16.55 -8.72 17.25
N HIS A 329 -15.83 -9.81 17.55
CA HIS A 329 -15.57 -10.25 18.92
C HIS A 329 -14.70 -9.27 19.71
N ASP A 330 -13.66 -8.70 19.11
CA ASP A 330 -12.80 -7.70 19.76
C ASP A 330 -13.56 -6.40 20.08
N ILE A 331 -14.40 -5.94 19.14
CA ILE A 331 -15.29 -4.78 19.34
C ILE A 331 -16.27 -5.05 20.49
N THR A 332 -16.94 -6.21 20.47
CA THR A 332 -17.90 -6.60 21.50
C THR A 332 -17.25 -6.68 22.89
N PHE A 333 -16.05 -7.26 22.98
CA PHE A 333 -15.29 -7.35 24.23
C PHE A 333 -14.95 -5.97 24.81
N VAL A 334 -14.46 -5.06 23.97
CA VAL A 334 -14.12 -3.69 24.40
C VAL A 334 -15.36 -2.94 24.87
N LEU A 335 -16.47 -3.04 24.13
CA LEU A 335 -17.73 -2.38 24.51
C LEU A 335 -18.32 -2.95 25.80
N ASP A 336 -18.31 -4.27 26.01
CA ASP A 336 -18.81 -4.88 27.25
C ASP A 336 -18.07 -4.34 28.47
N ARG A 337 -16.74 -4.24 28.38
CA ARG A 337 -15.88 -3.68 29.43
C ARG A 337 -16.15 -2.19 29.69
N ILE A 338 -16.43 -1.42 28.64
CA ILE A 338 -16.78 0.00 28.75
C ILE A 338 -18.10 0.18 29.53
N PHE A 339 -19.12 -0.62 29.22
CA PHE A 339 -20.46 -0.48 29.80
C PHE A 339 -20.64 -1.13 31.18
N GLU A 340 -19.72 -2.01 31.59
CA GLU A 340 -19.72 -2.65 32.91
C GLU A 340 -19.89 -1.63 34.06
N GLY A 341 -19.26 -0.45 33.95
CA GLY A 341 -19.30 0.58 34.99
C GLY A 341 -20.67 1.24 35.18
N ALA A 342 -21.47 1.31 34.11
CA ALA A 342 -22.81 1.91 34.15
C ALA A 342 -23.86 0.97 34.74
N CYS A 343 -23.61 -0.35 34.74
CA CYS A 343 -24.55 -1.38 35.16
C CYS A 343 -25.00 -1.20 36.61
N ARG A 344 -24.06 -0.99 37.54
CA ARG A 344 -24.36 -0.87 38.97
C ARG A 344 -25.18 0.39 39.31
N PRO A 345 -24.79 1.62 38.90
CA PRO A 345 -25.61 2.80 39.12
C PRO A 345 -27.00 2.68 38.49
N PHE A 346 -27.10 2.16 37.26
CA PHE A 346 -28.38 1.95 36.60
C PHE A 346 -29.28 1.00 37.40
N LYS A 347 -28.75 -0.17 37.77
CA LYS A 347 -29.47 -1.18 38.57
C LYS A 347 -30.02 -0.61 39.88
N VAL A 348 -29.19 0.08 40.65
CA VAL A 348 -29.60 0.66 41.94
C VAL A 348 -30.75 1.64 41.77
N ARG A 349 -30.74 2.48 40.72
CA ARG A 349 -31.80 3.47 40.49
C ARG A 349 -33.11 2.84 40.06
N VAL A 350 -33.06 1.80 39.21
CA VAL A 350 -34.27 1.07 38.82
C VAL A 350 -34.84 0.28 40.01
N GLU A 351 -33.99 -0.35 40.84
CA GLU A 351 -34.45 -1.02 42.06
C GLU A 351 -35.09 -0.06 43.06
N GLN A 352 -34.57 1.17 43.20
CA GLN A 352 -35.19 2.22 44.01
C GLN A 352 -36.59 2.60 43.50
N VAL A 353 -36.77 2.65 42.17
CA VAL A 353 -38.10 2.86 41.56
C VAL A 353 -39.05 1.72 41.87
N LEU A 354 -38.58 0.47 41.93
CA LEU A 354 -39.43 -0.67 42.32
C LEU A 354 -39.78 -0.62 43.82
N GLN A 355 -38.85 -0.16 44.66
CA GLN A 355 -39.06 -0.01 46.10
C GLN A 355 -40.05 1.09 46.47
N SER A 356 -40.24 2.11 45.62
CA SER A 356 -41.23 3.17 45.85
C SER A 356 -42.69 2.74 45.63
N GLN A 357 -42.93 1.45 45.37
CA GLN A 357 -44.24 0.84 45.13
C GLN A 357 -44.99 1.51 43.96
N PRO A 358 -44.49 1.38 42.73
CA PRO A 358 -45.16 1.91 41.55
C PRO A 358 -46.54 1.27 41.36
N SER A 359 -47.43 1.97 40.65
CA SER A 359 -48.74 1.43 40.33
C SER A 359 -48.62 0.19 39.41
N LEU A 360 -49.62 -0.69 39.45
CA LEU A 360 -49.63 -1.91 38.63
C LEU A 360 -49.38 -1.63 37.14
N ILE A 361 -50.03 -0.61 36.59
CA ILE A 361 -49.88 -0.20 35.19
C ILE A 361 -48.48 0.33 34.92
N VAL A 362 -47.88 1.08 35.85
CA VAL A 362 -46.51 1.58 35.72
C VAL A 362 -45.50 0.44 35.76
N SER A 363 -45.64 -0.55 36.67
CA SER A 363 -44.79 -1.74 36.68
C SER A 363 -44.87 -2.52 35.37
N TYR A 364 -46.08 -2.69 34.82
CA TYR A 364 -46.27 -3.35 33.54
C TYR A 364 -45.59 -2.59 32.40
N LYS A 365 -45.81 -1.26 32.33
CA LYS A 365 -45.16 -0.38 31.34
C LYS A 365 -43.63 -0.42 31.46
N LEU A 366 -43.08 -0.37 32.67
CA LEU A 366 -41.64 -0.46 32.91
C LEU A 366 -41.03 -1.78 32.44
N SER A 367 -41.70 -2.91 32.70
CA SER A 367 -41.23 -4.22 32.26
C SER A 367 -41.10 -4.29 30.73
N ASN A 368 -42.10 -3.76 30.02
CA ASN A 368 -42.10 -3.71 28.56
C ASN A 368 -41.05 -2.74 28.01
N THR A 369 -40.84 -1.58 28.65
CA THR A 369 -39.76 -0.65 28.26
C THR A 369 -38.39 -1.28 28.42
N LEU A 370 -38.14 -1.98 29.53
CA LEU A 370 -36.88 -2.70 29.76
C LEU A 370 -36.70 -3.84 28.75
N GLU A 371 -37.77 -4.56 28.41
CA GLU A 371 -37.73 -5.61 27.38
C GLU A 371 -37.38 -5.04 25.99
N PHE A 372 -38.02 -3.94 25.59
CA PHE A 372 -37.71 -3.27 24.33
C PHE A 372 -36.24 -2.87 24.25
N TYR A 373 -35.73 -2.13 25.24
CA TYR A 373 -34.32 -1.73 25.27
C TYR A 373 -33.38 -2.92 25.44
N GLY A 374 -33.81 -3.99 26.11
CA GLY A 374 -33.07 -5.25 26.21
C GLY A 374 -32.78 -5.83 24.83
N TYR A 375 -33.78 -5.88 23.95
CA TYR A 375 -33.59 -6.29 22.56
C TYR A 375 -32.74 -5.31 21.75
N THR A 376 -33.04 -4.01 21.81
CA THR A 376 -32.30 -2.98 21.04
C THR A 376 -30.83 -2.92 21.41
N ILE A 377 -30.49 -3.04 22.70
CA ILE A 377 -29.10 -3.04 23.17
C ILE A 377 -28.42 -4.38 22.86
N SER A 378 -29.14 -5.51 22.93
CA SER A 378 -28.59 -6.82 22.55
C SER A 378 -28.23 -6.90 21.07
N ASP A 379 -28.94 -6.21 20.19
CA ASP A 379 -28.63 -6.14 18.76
C ASP A 379 -27.30 -5.40 18.48
N LEU A 380 -26.97 -4.40 19.30
CA LEU A 380 -25.76 -3.59 19.16
C LEU A 380 -24.54 -4.15 19.90
N LEU A 381 -24.75 -4.79 21.05
CA LEU A 381 -23.71 -5.20 21.99
C LEU A 381 -23.58 -6.73 22.12
N GLY A 382 -24.55 -7.50 21.63
CA GLY A 382 -24.64 -8.94 21.85
C GLY A 382 -25.35 -9.31 23.16
N GLY A 383 -25.96 -10.50 23.19
CA GLY A 383 -26.85 -10.94 24.28
C GLY A 383 -26.16 -11.27 25.61
N ASP A 384 -24.89 -11.70 25.59
CA ASP A 384 -24.17 -12.20 26.78
C ASP A 384 -23.38 -11.14 27.56
N THR A 385 -23.64 -9.86 27.31
CA THR A 385 -22.89 -8.74 27.92
C THR A 385 -23.46 -8.30 29.27
N ALA A 386 -22.62 -7.66 30.10
CA ALA A 386 -22.97 -7.23 31.46
C ALA A 386 -24.18 -6.28 31.48
N LEU A 387 -24.27 -5.37 30.50
CA LEU A 387 -25.38 -4.43 30.38
C LEU A 387 -26.68 -5.16 30.01
N CYS A 388 -26.65 -6.04 29.01
CA CYS A 388 -27.80 -6.85 28.60
C CYS A 388 -28.33 -7.69 29.78
N ASN A 389 -27.44 -8.41 30.45
CA ASN A 389 -27.78 -9.21 31.64
C ASN A 389 -28.41 -8.36 32.76
N THR A 390 -27.91 -7.13 32.97
CA THR A 390 -28.47 -6.20 33.95
C THR A 390 -29.88 -5.76 33.57
N ILE A 391 -30.13 -5.42 32.30
CA ILE A 391 -31.45 -5.01 31.81
C ILE A 391 -32.45 -6.16 31.92
N TRP A 392 -32.07 -7.37 31.51
CA TRP A 392 -32.93 -8.55 31.62
C TRP A 392 -33.25 -8.89 33.08
N SER A 393 -32.27 -8.83 33.98
CA SER A 393 -32.50 -9.02 35.42
C SER A 393 -33.47 -7.98 36.00
N LEU A 394 -33.36 -6.71 35.61
CA LEU A 394 -34.28 -5.65 36.03
C LEU A 394 -35.68 -5.81 35.44
N ARG A 395 -35.76 -6.28 34.19
CA ARG A 395 -37.02 -6.59 33.51
C ARG A 395 -37.78 -7.67 34.27
N ASP A 396 -37.09 -8.74 34.68
CA ASP A 396 -37.67 -9.84 35.46
C ASP A 396 -38.07 -9.39 36.88
N ALA A 397 -37.24 -8.58 37.55
CA ALA A 397 -37.60 -7.99 38.85
C ALA A 397 -38.85 -7.09 38.76
N THR A 398 -38.96 -6.32 37.68
CA THR A 398 -40.13 -5.47 37.42
C THR A 398 -41.38 -6.32 37.13
N GLN A 399 -41.24 -7.40 36.36
CA GLN A 399 -42.33 -8.33 36.09
C GLN A 399 -42.78 -9.05 37.37
N GLN A 400 -41.85 -9.46 38.23
CA GLN A 400 -42.16 -10.06 39.52
C GLN A 400 -42.90 -9.07 40.43
N THR A 401 -42.47 -7.81 40.45
CA THR A 401 -43.15 -6.74 41.19
C THR A 401 -44.59 -6.54 40.70
N PHE A 402 -44.82 -6.57 39.38
CA PHE A 402 -46.17 -6.52 38.79
C PHE A 402 -47.06 -7.67 39.31
N PHE A 403 -46.58 -8.91 39.25
CA PHE A 403 -47.35 -10.06 39.76
C PHE A 403 -47.57 -10.02 41.28
N ASN A 404 -46.60 -9.52 42.05
CA ASN A 404 -46.73 -9.36 43.50
C ASN A 404 -47.81 -8.34 43.86
N ILE A 405 -47.89 -7.22 43.14
CA ILE A 405 -48.96 -6.21 43.32
C ILE A 405 -50.32 -6.85 42.99
N LEU A 406 -50.40 -7.62 41.91
CA LEU A 406 -51.63 -8.28 41.47
C LEU A 406 -52.12 -9.29 42.52
N LYS A 407 -51.22 -10.16 42.99
CA LYS A 407 -51.50 -11.14 44.04
C LYS A 407 -51.93 -10.48 45.35
N SER A 408 -51.23 -9.42 45.79
CA SER A 408 -51.58 -8.68 47.00
C SER A 408 -52.97 -8.04 46.92
N ARG A 409 -53.37 -7.52 45.74
CA ARG A 409 -54.73 -7.01 45.52
C ARG A 409 -55.77 -8.12 45.65
N GLY A 410 -55.55 -9.28 45.03
CA GLY A 410 -56.43 -10.44 45.14
C GLY A 410 -56.58 -10.94 46.58
N GLU A 411 -55.47 -11.09 47.30
CA GLU A 411 -55.46 -11.51 48.71
C GLU A 411 -56.17 -10.51 49.63
N LYS A 412 -55.99 -9.20 49.41
CA LYS A 412 -56.71 -8.16 50.16
C LYS A 412 -58.22 -8.24 49.92
N LEU A 413 -58.63 -8.47 48.68
CA LEU A 413 -60.03 -8.60 48.31
C LEU A 413 -60.67 -9.84 48.97
N LEU A 414 -59.97 -10.97 48.99
CA LEU A 414 -60.43 -12.20 49.65
C LEU A 414 -60.47 -12.08 51.17
N ARG A 415 -59.50 -11.38 51.77
CA ARG A 415 -59.40 -11.20 53.23
C ARG A 415 -60.43 -10.21 53.77
N TYR A 416 -60.76 -9.19 52.98
CA TYR A 416 -61.73 -8.15 53.33
C TYR A 416 -62.76 -8.00 52.20
N PRO A 417 -63.67 -8.97 52.03
CA PRO A 417 -64.73 -8.85 51.07
C PRO A 417 -65.57 -7.61 51.38
N PRO A 418 -65.97 -6.80 50.37
CA PRO A 418 -66.85 -5.65 50.61
C PRO A 418 -68.20 -6.10 51.21
N LEU A 419 -69.05 -5.17 51.62
CA LEU A 419 -70.42 -5.52 52.05
C LEU A 419 -71.35 -5.65 50.83
N VAL A 420 -72.29 -6.58 50.91
CA VAL A 420 -73.35 -6.75 49.90
C VAL A 420 -74.20 -5.48 49.88
N ALA A 421 -74.35 -4.85 48.71
CA ALA A 421 -75.25 -3.72 48.56
C ALA A 421 -76.72 -4.19 48.62
N VAL A 422 -77.57 -3.40 49.30
CA VAL A 422 -78.99 -3.75 49.53
C VAL A 422 -79.79 -3.83 48.22
N ASP A 423 -79.32 -3.17 47.17
CA ASP A 423 -79.90 -3.16 45.83
C ASP A 423 -79.44 -4.33 44.94
N LEU A 424 -78.66 -5.27 45.48
CA LEU A 424 -78.04 -6.38 44.74
C LEU A 424 -77.15 -5.92 43.56
N SER A 425 -76.64 -4.69 43.61
CA SER A 425 -75.70 -4.19 42.60
C SER A 425 -74.37 -4.95 42.67
N PRO A 426 -73.65 -5.11 41.52
CA PRO A 426 -72.40 -5.84 41.48
C PRO A 426 -71.34 -5.18 42.39
N PRO A 427 -70.53 -5.97 43.12
CA PRO A 427 -69.51 -5.42 44.00
C PRO A 427 -68.58 -4.43 43.26
N PRO A 428 -68.15 -3.33 43.89
CA PRO A 428 -67.28 -2.34 43.25
C PRO A 428 -65.96 -2.96 42.75
N ALA A 429 -65.48 -4.00 43.42
CA ALA A 429 -64.32 -4.79 43.03
C ALA A 429 -64.43 -5.40 41.60
N VAL A 430 -65.64 -5.77 41.16
CA VAL A 430 -65.88 -6.27 39.79
C VAL A 430 -65.63 -5.16 38.78
N ARG A 431 -66.19 -3.98 39.02
CA ARG A 431 -66.03 -2.82 38.13
C ARG A 431 -64.58 -2.36 38.06
N GLU A 432 -63.92 -2.26 39.21
CA GLU A 432 -62.51 -1.87 39.32
C GLU A 432 -61.58 -2.88 38.63
N GLY A 433 -61.82 -4.18 38.84
CA GLY A 433 -61.06 -5.25 38.20
C GLY A 433 -61.19 -5.25 36.67
N ILE A 434 -62.41 -5.10 36.15
CA ILE A 434 -62.65 -5.02 34.70
C ILE A 434 -62.04 -3.73 34.12
N SER A 435 -62.18 -2.59 34.78
CA SER A 435 -61.57 -1.32 34.34
C SER A 435 -60.04 -1.44 34.24
N LEU A 436 -59.42 -2.07 35.24
CA LEU A 436 -57.98 -2.29 35.25
C LEU A 436 -57.53 -3.29 34.18
N LEU A 437 -58.30 -4.35 33.93
CA LEU A 437 -58.03 -5.28 32.83
C LEU A 437 -58.12 -4.57 31.48
N LEU A 438 -59.15 -3.74 31.27
CA LEU A 438 -59.29 -2.93 30.05
C LEU A 438 -58.12 -1.97 29.88
N GLU A 439 -57.64 -1.34 30.97
CA GLU A 439 -56.48 -0.46 30.93
C GLU A 439 -55.17 -1.21 30.63
N LEU A 440 -55.00 -2.44 31.14
CA LEU A 440 -53.85 -3.28 30.79
C LEU A 440 -53.87 -3.71 29.32
N ILE A 441 -55.05 -4.13 28.82
CA ILE A 441 -55.23 -4.51 27.41
C ILE A 441 -55.01 -3.30 26.50
N SER A 442 -55.55 -2.13 26.84
CA SER A 442 -55.34 -0.91 26.05
C SER A 442 -53.87 -0.49 26.06
N THR A 443 -53.21 -0.59 27.22
CA THR A 443 -51.77 -0.35 27.36
C THR A 443 -50.96 -1.30 26.48
N TYR A 444 -51.27 -2.60 26.50
CA TYR A 444 -50.63 -3.59 25.63
C TYR A 444 -50.83 -3.29 24.14
N ASN A 445 -52.06 -2.98 23.71
CA ASN A 445 -52.36 -2.65 22.32
C ASN A 445 -51.68 -1.35 21.86
N SER A 446 -51.49 -0.40 22.77
CA SER A 446 -50.80 0.87 22.50
C SER A 446 -49.27 0.71 22.40
N MET A 447 -48.71 -0.34 23.00
CA MET A 447 -47.30 -0.67 22.88
C MET A 447 -47.08 -1.44 21.58
N MET A 448 -46.72 -0.72 20.52
CA MET A 448 -46.35 -1.35 19.27
C MET A 448 -45.13 -2.27 19.46
N VAL A 449 -45.32 -3.53 19.07
CA VAL A 449 -44.32 -4.60 18.85
C VAL A 449 -43.62 -5.10 20.12
N SER A 450 -44.04 -6.28 20.61
CA SER A 450 -43.10 -7.15 21.34
C SER A 450 -41.96 -7.48 20.38
N ALA A 451 -40.77 -6.94 20.59
CA ALA A 451 -39.58 -7.28 19.81
C ALA A 451 -39.27 -8.80 19.82
N SER A 452 -39.82 -9.53 20.79
CA SER A 452 -39.81 -10.99 20.90
C SER A 452 -40.73 -11.75 19.91
N GLY A 453 -41.74 -11.09 19.31
CA GLY A 453 -42.84 -11.76 18.58
C GLY A 453 -43.75 -12.65 19.46
N LYS A 454 -43.39 -12.88 20.73
CA LYS A 454 -44.16 -13.67 21.69
C LYS A 454 -45.31 -12.82 22.25
N ARG A 455 -46.54 -13.29 22.05
CA ARG A 455 -47.72 -12.74 22.75
C ARG A 455 -47.57 -13.00 24.24
N LEU A 456 -47.81 -11.97 25.06
CA LEU A 456 -47.91 -12.14 26.51
C LEU A 456 -48.97 -13.19 26.82
N ASN A 457 -48.64 -14.12 27.72
CA ASN A 457 -49.61 -15.08 28.24
C ASN A 457 -50.55 -14.35 29.22
N PHE A 458 -51.55 -13.68 28.66
CA PHE A 458 -52.58 -12.96 29.39
C PHE A 458 -53.39 -13.87 30.31
N ASP A 459 -53.39 -15.20 30.11
CA ASP A 459 -54.16 -16.13 30.92
C ASP A 459 -53.79 -16.03 32.40
N SER A 460 -52.49 -15.91 32.69
CA SER A 460 -52.01 -15.73 34.08
C SER A 460 -52.44 -14.40 34.70
N VAL A 461 -52.48 -13.32 33.91
CA VAL A 461 -52.88 -11.98 34.35
C VAL A 461 -54.39 -11.92 34.54
N ILE A 462 -55.16 -12.47 33.60
CA ILE A 462 -56.62 -12.54 33.64
C ILE A 462 -57.06 -13.38 34.84
N SER A 463 -56.49 -14.57 35.03
CA SER A 463 -56.82 -15.44 36.17
C SER A 463 -56.51 -14.75 37.49
N ALA A 464 -55.34 -14.11 37.62
CA ALA A 464 -54.96 -13.41 38.84
C ALA A 464 -55.84 -12.19 39.17
N ILE A 465 -56.53 -11.59 38.18
CA ILE A 465 -57.51 -10.50 38.40
C ILE A 465 -58.90 -11.07 38.68
N LEU A 466 -59.37 -12.00 37.85
CA LEU A 466 -60.77 -12.46 37.87
C LEU A 466 -61.04 -13.52 38.93
N ASP A 467 -60.12 -14.45 39.21
CA ASP A 467 -60.36 -15.53 40.17
C ASP A 467 -60.70 -15.04 41.58
N PRO A 468 -59.98 -14.05 42.15
CA PRO A 468 -60.35 -13.48 43.45
C PRO A 468 -61.72 -12.80 43.43
N ILE A 469 -62.07 -12.15 42.31
CA ILE A 469 -63.37 -11.47 42.15
C ILE A 469 -64.51 -12.49 42.08
N ILE A 470 -64.31 -13.58 41.33
CA ILE A 470 -65.27 -14.68 41.20
C ILE A 470 -65.47 -15.36 42.56
N GLN A 471 -64.38 -15.68 43.26
CA GLN A 471 -64.44 -16.30 44.58
C GLN A 471 -65.17 -15.43 45.60
N VAL A 472 -64.89 -14.12 45.65
CA VAL A 472 -65.64 -13.20 46.51
C VAL A 472 -67.12 -13.15 46.10
N SER A 473 -67.43 -13.09 44.81
CA SER A 473 -68.82 -13.07 44.33
C SER A 473 -69.58 -14.35 44.69
N LEU A 474 -68.91 -15.51 44.67
CA LEU A 474 -69.49 -16.78 45.14
C LEU A 474 -69.76 -16.79 46.65
N VAL A 475 -68.84 -16.26 47.46
CA VAL A 475 -69.03 -16.11 48.91
C VAL A 475 -70.24 -15.21 49.21
N TYR A 476 -70.38 -14.10 48.46
CA TYR A 476 -71.55 -13.21 48.57
C TYR A 476 -72.87 -13.93 48.29
N LEU A 477 -72.93 -14.70 47.20
CA LEU A 477 -74.10 -15.51 46.83
C LEU A 477 -74.45 -16.50 47.94
N THR A 478 -73.47 -17.18 48.52
CA THR A 478 -73.72 -18.11 49.63
C THR A 478 -74.23 -17.43 50.90
N CYS A 479 -73.74 -16.24 51.25
CA CYS A 479 -74.25 -15.48 52.41
C CYS A 479 -75.66 -14.93 52.20
N LEU A 480 -75.99 -14.50 50.98
CA LEU A 480 -77.34 -14.05 50.61
C LEU A 480 -78.37 -15.18 50.75
N VAL A 481 -78.08 -16.37 50.22
CA VAL A 481 -78.97 -17.54 50.31
C VAL A 481 -79.24 -17.92 51.77
N VAL A 482 -78.21 -17.95 52.62
CA VAL A 482 -78.35 -18.27 54.05
C VAL A 482 -79.17 -17.20 54.81
N CYS A 483 -79.11 -15.94 54.42
CA CYS A 483 -79.90 -14.87 55.04
C CYS A 483 -81.36 -14.81 54.54
N THR A 484 -81.67 -15.35 53.35
CA THR A 484 -83.05 -15.42 52.83
C THR A 484 -83.82 -16.67 53.27
N ASP A 485 -83.12 -17.69 53.78
CA ASP A 485 -83.71 -18.93 54.33
C ASP A 485 -84.03 -18.84 55.84
N ILE A 486 -83.95 -17.64 56.44
CA ILE A 486 -84.44 -17.27 57.79
C ILE A 486 -85.57 -16.27 57.62
#